data_AF-A0A2E5P9H2-F1
#
_entry.id   AF-A0A2E5P9H2-F1
#
_cell.length_a   1.000
_cell.length_b   1.000
_cell.length_c   1.000
_cell.angle_alpha   90.00
_cell.angle_beta   90.00
_cell.angle_gamma   90.00
#
_symmetry.space_group_name_H-M   'P 1'
#
loop_
_entity.id
_entity.type
_entity.pdbx_description
1 polymer ?
#
loop_
_entity_poly.entity_id
_entity_poly.type
_entity_poly.pdbx_seq_one_letter_code
_entity_poly.pdbx_strand_id
1 'polypeptide(L)'
;LAGLPHSYQPRFFSAMGYCSDSRGGWWHGAPLDHDAVKSGRALQLLTHPAWWVESDRPPLARLADHLDQRREALARDLDANIKIPRKKEG
;
A
#
# COMPACT_ATOMS: atom_id res chain seq x y z
N LEU A 1 -6.58 -10.48 -19.08
CA LEU A 1 -7.34 -11.38 -18.17
C LEU A 1 -8.59 -11.94 -18.86
N ALA A 2 -8.49 -12.71 -19.96
CA ALA A 2 -9.60 -13.48 -20.56
C ALA A 2 -11.05 -12.90 -20.46
N GLY A 3 -11.25 -11.60 -20.68
CA GLY A 3 -12.56 -10.92 -20.53
C GLY A 3 -12.97 -10.52 -19.10
N LEU A 4 -12.23 -10.92 -18.06
CA LEU A 4 -12.48 -10.55 -16.67
C LEU A 4 -12.21 -9.05 -16.41
N PRO A 5 -13.13 -8.38 -15.68
CA PRO A 5 -12.90 -7.07 -15.09
C PRO A 5 -11.57 -6.97 -14.34
N HIS A 6 -10.84 -5.87 -14.53
CA HIS A 6 -9.64 -5.57 -13.74
C HIS A 6 -9.45 -4.07 -13.53
N SER A 7 -8.73 -3.71 -12.48
CA SER A 7 -8.53 -2.32 -12.01
C SER A 7 -7.86 -1.38 -13.01
N TYR A 8 -7.27 -1.94 -14.08
CA TYR A 8 -6.61 -1.20 -15.16
C TYR A 8 -7.46 -1.07 -16.44
N GLN A 9 -8.75 -1.44 -16.40
CA GLN A 9 -9.61 -1.29 -17.56
C GLN A 9 -9.92 0.20 -17.83
N PRO A 10 -9.99 0.63 -19.10
CA PRO A 10 -10.20 2.03 -19.47
C PRO A 10 -11.39 2.69 -18.78
N ARG A 11 -12.49 1.95 -18.58
CA ARG A 11 -13.71 2.46 -17.93
C ARG A 11 -13.47 3.05 -16.53
N PHE A 12 -12.44 2.59 -15.82
CA PHE A 12 -12.15 3.08 -14.48
C PHE A 12 -11.30 4.37 -14.49
N PHE A 13 -10.77 4.78 -15.65
CA PHE A 13 -10.02 6.01 -15.82
C PHE A 13 -10.74 7.04 -16.71
N SER A 14 -11.63 6.59 -17.60
CA SER A 14 -12.38 7.48 -18.50
C SER A 14 -13.75 7.88 -17.95
N ALA A 15 -14.43 7.00 -17.20
CA ALA A 15 -15.76 7.28 -16.65
C ALA A 15 -15.74 7.72 -15.17
N MET A 16 -14.57 7.64 -14.52
CA MET A 16 -14.38 7.94 -13.10
C MET A 16 -13.15 8.83 -12.93
N GLY A 17 -13.08 9.55 -11.82
CA GLY A 17 -11.82 10.17 -11.41
C GLY A 17 -10.83 9.12 -10.92
N TYR A 18 -9.54 9.44 -10.90
CA TYR A 18 -8.51 8.56 -10.35
C TYR A 18 -7.60 9.34 -9.42
N CYS A 19 -7.35 8.79 -8.23
CA CYS A 19 -6.45 9.38 -7.23
C CYS A 19 -5.62 8.27 -6.56
N SER A 20 -4.36 8.58 -6.26
CA SER A 20 -3.44 7.63 -5.61
C SER A 20 -2.51 8.31 -4.62
N ASP A 21 -2.26 7.62 -3.50
CA ASP A 21 -1.29 8.01 -2.47
C ASP A 21 0.15 7.50 -2.76
N SER A 22 0.44 7.15 -4.02
CA SER A 22 1.72 6.54 -4.39
C SER A 22 2.92 7.37 -3.91
N ARG A 23 3.98 6.68 -3.46
CA ARG A 23 5.14 7.29 -2.78
C ARG A 23 4.76 8.07 -1.50
N GLY A 24 3.64 7.71 -0.87
CA GLY A 24 3.19 8.24 0.40
C GLY A 24 2.54 9.63 0.34
N GLY A 25 2.07 10.07 -0.82
CA GLY A 25 1.49 11.41 -0.96
C GLY A 25 0.47 11.52 -2.08
N TRP A 26 -0.41 12.51 -1.96
CA TRP A 26 -1.43 12.86 -2.95
C TRP A 26 -0.85 13.81 -4.02
N TRP A 27 0.17 13.37 -4.76
CA TRP A 27 0.95 14.22 -5.68
C TRP A 27 0.15 14.80 -6.84
N HIS A 28 -0.99 14.18 -7.18
CA HIS A 28 -1.84 14.57 -8.29
C HIS A 28 -3.20 15.11 -7.83
N GLY A 29 -3.24 15.67 -6.61
CA GLY A 29 -4.43 16.25 -5.99
C GLY A 29 -5.02 15.35 -4.92
N ALA A 30 -5.49 15.97 -3.83
CA ALA A 30 -6.14 15.27 -2.74
C ALA A 30 -7.51 14.70 -3.17
N PRO A 31 -7.94 13.55 -2.63
CA PRO A 31 -9.19 12.91 -3.04
C PRO A 31 -10.42 13.81 -2.92
N LEU A 32 -10.52 14.59 -1.84
CA LEU A 32 -11.66 15.48 -1.59
C LEU A 32 -11.68 16.70 -2.53
N ASP A 33 -10.52 17.08 -3.07
CA ASP A 33 -10.40 18.21 -4.00
C ASP A 33 -10.59 17.81 -5.46
N HIS A 34 -10.68 16.51 -5.74
CA HIS A 34 -10.78 15.98 -7.09
C HIS A 34 -12.13 16.35 -7.74
N ASP A 35 -12.13 16.80 -8.99
CA ASP A 35 -13.33 17.26 -9.70
C ASP A 35 -14.46 16.22 -9.73
N ALA A 36 -14.11 14.94 -9.85
CA ALA A 36 -15.08 13.85 -9.76
C ALA A 36 -15.86 13.87 -8.44
N VAL A 37 -15.20 14.11 -7.30
CA VAL A 37 -15.87 14.20 -6.00
C VAL A 37 -16.74 15.45 -5.93
N LYS A 38 -16.21 16.60 -6.36
CA LYS A 38 -16.95 17.88 -6.39
C LYS A 38 -18.20 17.82 -7.27
N SER A 39 -18.17 17.05 -8.35
CA SER A 39 -19.30 16.89 -9.27
C SER A 39 -20.16 15.65 -8.99
N GLY A 40 -19.98 14.95 -7.86
CA GLY A 40 -20.76 13.75 -7.52
C GLY A 40 -20.55 12.54 -8.43
N ARG A 41 -19.43 12.48 -9.16
CA ARG A 41 -19.03 11.33 -9.99
C ARG A 41 -18.19 10.34 -9.19
N ALA A 42 -18.16 9.10 -9.65
CA ALA A 42 -17.33 8.06 -9.05
C ALA A 42 -15.83 8.42 -9.09
N LEU A 43 -15.11 8.01 -8.05
CA LEU A 43 -13.66 8.14 -7.91
C LEU A 43 -13.06 6.74 -7.65
N GLN A 44 -12.09 6.34 -8.47
CA GLN A 44 -11.21 5.22 -8.17
C GLN A 44 -10.07 5.71 -7.26
N LEU A 45 -9.98 5.14 -6.06
CA LEU A 45 -8.99 5.50 -5.06
C LEU A 45 -8.01 4.35 -4.84
N LEU A 46 -6.74 4.57 -5.14
CA LEU A 46 -5.66 3.61 -4.88
C LEU A 46 -4.88 4.06 -3.63
N THR A 47 -4.88 3.22 -2.61
CA THR A 47 -4.13 3.46 -1.37
C THR A 47 -3.13 2.36 -1.09
N HIS A 48 -2.03 2.69 -0.42
CA HIS A 48 -1.08 1.70 0.09
C HIS A 48 -1.09 1.74 1.63
N PRO A 49 -1.49 0.65 2.30
CA PRO A 49 -1.54 0.60 3.77
C PRO A 49 -0.19 0.89 4.46
N ALA A 50 0.93 0.69 3.77
CA ALA A 50 2.26 1.05 4.26
C ALA A 50 2.42 2.55 4.60
N TRP A 51 1.54 3.41 4.09
CA TRP A 51 1.53 4.84 4.37
C TRP A 51 0.66 5.24 5.56
N TRP A 52 -0.17 4.33 6.08
CA TRP A 52 -1.16 4.63 7.11
C TRP A 52 -0.47 4.61 8.48
N VAL A 53 -0.39 5.79 9.08
CA VAL A 53 0.25 6.01 10.38
C VAL A 53 -0.60 6.96 11.21
N GLU A 54 -0.45 6.90 12.53
CA GLU A 54 -1.19 7.74 13.49
C GLU A 54 -0.88 9.24 13.35
N SER A 55 0.37 9.58 12.99
CA SER A 55 0.84 10.96 12.93
C SER A 55 1.46 11.27 11.57
N ASP A 56 1.14 12.44 11.01
CA ASP A 56 1.70 12.89 9.74
C ASP A 56 3.23 13.00 9.81
N ARG A 57 3.89 12.34 8.86
CA ARG A 57 5.35 12.25 8.75
C ARG A 57 5.77 12.17 7.28
N PRO A 58 6.99 12.61 6.94
CA PRO A 58 7.51 12.47 5.59
C PRO A 58 7.42 11.03 5.07
N PRO A 59 7.09 10.81 3.79
CA PRO A 59 6.96 9.45 3.22
C PRO A 59 8.17 8.56 3.47
N LEU A 60 9.38 9.11 3.40
CA LEU A 60 10.62 8.37 3.64
C LEU A 60 10.71 7.84 5.09
N ALA A 61 10.32 8.66 6.07
CA ALA A 61 10.32 8.26 7.47
C ALA A 61 9.28 7.15 7.73
N ARG A 62 8.07 7.30 7.15
CA ARG A 62 7.04 6.26 7.23
C ARG A 62 7.48 4.94 6.59
N LEU A 63 8.17 5.02 5.45
CA LEU A 63 8.71 3.84 4.78
C LEU A 63 9.78 3.15 5.62
N ALA A 64 10.70 3.92 6.21
CA ALA A 64 11.75 3.38 7.08
C ALA A 64 11.16 2.63 8.27
N ASP A 65 10.21 3.25 8.99
CA ASP A 65 9.51 2.61 10.10
C ASP A 65 8.80 1.33 9.67
N HIS A 66 8.11 1.35 8.53
CA HIS A 66 7.43 0.17 8.01
C HIS A 66 8.44 -0.96 7.73
N LEU A 67 9.59 -0.65 7.13
CA LEU A 67 10.63 -1.64 6.84
C LEU A 67 11.23 -2.24 8.11
N ASP A 68 11.48 -1.43 9.13
CA ASP A 68 11.99 -1.90 10.42
C ASP A 68 10.98 -2.83 11.11
N GLN A 69 9.70 -2.46 11.16
CA GLN A 69 8.64 -3.31 11.71
C GLN A 69 8.52 -4.64 10.96
N ARG A 70 8.63 -4.62 9.62
CA ARG A 70 8.59 -5.82 8.79
C ARG A 70 9.81 -6.70 9.02
N ARG A 71 11.01 -6.12 9.18
CA ARG A 71 12.23 -6.86 9.53
C ARG A 71 12.06 -7.58 10.86
N GLU A 72 11.56 -6.89 11.88
CA GLU A 72 11.34 -7.47 13.20
C GLU A 72 10.30 -8.59 13.18
N ALA A 73 9.19 -8.40 12.47
CA ALA A 73 8.18 -9.44 12.31
C ALA A 73 8.75 -10.70 11.64
N LEU A 74 9.49 -10.52 10.54
CA LEU A 74 10.14 -11.63 9.84
C LEU A 74 11.19 -12.33 10.71
N ALA A 75 12.01 -11.59 11.46
CA ALA A 75 12.98 -12.17 12.37
C ALA A 75 12.30 -13.05 13.44
N ARG A 76 11.22 -12.54 14.05
CA ARG A 76 10.41 -13.32 15.01
C ARG A 76 9.81 -14.57 14.39
N ASP A 77 9.27 -14.46 13.18
CA ASP A 77 8.68 -15.60 12.47
C ASP A 77 9.74 -16.66 12.14
N LEU A 78 10.95 -16.25 11.74
CA LEU A 78 12.06 -17.17 11.48
C LEU A 78 12.48 -17.90 12.76
N ASP A 79 12.68 -17.19 13.87
CA ASP A 79 13.03 -17.77 15.16
C ASP A 79 11.97 -18.76 15.66
N ALA A 80 10.69 -18.45 15.42
CA ALA A 80 9.58 -19.30 15.85
C ALA A 80 9.43 -20.58 15.01
N ASN A 81 9.72 -20.51 13.71
CA ASN A 81 9.38 -21.58 12.75
C ASN A 81 10.59 -22.39 12.26
N ILE A 82 11.81 -21.87 12.33
CA ILE A 82 13.02 -22.59 11.89
C ILE A 82 13.72 -23.20 13.10
N LYS A 83 13.59 -24.52 13.26
CA LYS A 83 14.39 -25.29 14.22
C LYS A 83 15.66 -25.78 13.56
N ILE A 84 16.82 -25.24 13.94
CA ILE A 84 18.11 -25.77 13.51
C ILE A 84 18.25 -27.19 14.09
N PRO A 85 18.41 -28.24 13.27
CA PRO A 85 18.63 -29.59 13.77
C PRO A 85 19.95 -29.62 14.54
N ARG A 86 19.94 -30.05 15.81
CA ARG A 86 21.18 -30.30 16.53
C ARG A 86 21.97 -31.40 15.83
N LYS A 87 23.24 -31.14 15.56
CA LYS A 87 24.20 -32.12 15.02
C LYS A 87 24.19 -33.33 15.96
N LYS A 88 23.96 -34.54 15.44
CA LYS A 88 24.13 -35.76 16.23
C LYS A 88 25.60 -35.84 16.65
N GLU A 89 25.84 -35.77 17.96
CA GLU A 89 27.12 -36.22 18.53
C GLU A 89 27.22 -37.73 18.26
N GLY A 90 28.35 -38.13 17.69
CA GLY A 90 28.62 -39.49 17.21
C GLY A 90 28.99 -40.45 18.32
#